data_AF-A0A2T1CR98-F1
#
_entry.id   AF-A0A2T1CR98-F1
#
_cell.length_a   1.000
_cell.length_b   1.000
_cell.length_c   1.000
_cell.angle_alpha   90.00
_cell.angle_beta   90.00
_cell.angle_gamma   90.00
#
_symmetry.space_group_name_H-M   'P 1'
#
loop_
_entity.id
_entity.type
_entity.pdbx_description
1 polymer ?
#
loop_
_entity_poly.entity_id
_entity_poly.type
_entity_poly.pdbx_seq_one_letter_code
_entity_poly.pdbx_strand_id
1 'polypeptide(L)'
;MDTNLGQIELVKDINPDGNSSADSLVEFNDQLYFAANDGETGRALFVSDGTTEGTQLVKDIYPENNSQSRFYFRNLSNLTEFDGKLYFASDNGESGKELFVSDGTAEGTQLVKDIYPGEDPYGNKKDSSPRYLTEFDGKLYFTADDGVHGSELFVSDGTAEGTQLVKDIYPGELQSSSYYYGNQFNDFYTRNLLEFDGKLYFKANDGVHGNELFVSDGTAEGTQLVKDIYPGENPYGYNNSSAPSNLVEFKDKFYFAANDGVHGNELFVSDGTAEGTQLLVDLNEETDSNSYGSGPSDLVEFNDKLYFAAYDGESTELYVSDGTAEGTQLLYPGQDQDSNGHVWDPDNLVEFNDKLYFTADDGVHGTELFVSDGTAEGTQLVADLNPGESGSYASNLTVIGDELFFSADNGETGTELFKLTVDDSTDGTEVSINGTEGSDNLLGSDLCEQIQALSDNDTIDGGDGNDRLISRGGNDNLLGGNGNDTLNSENGDDTLLGVQGNDVLSGGSGNDLLDGQIGNDTLNCGKGDDIFVLRSDNGSNKILDFNLESDSLGLADGLQFEDLSFADHNILIGTDVLVSLNGINTEQLTFDNFQTI
;
A
#
# COMPACT_ATOMS: atom_id res chain seq x y z
N MET A 1 -6.75 -23.32 12.95
CA MET A 1 -7.31 -22.21 13.74
C MET A 1 -6.20 -21.72 14.63
N ASP A 2 -5.53 -20.69 14.14
CA ASP A 2 -4.67 -19.85 14.96
C ASP A 2 -5.50 -19.24 16.09
N THR A 3 -4.96 -19.22 17.30
CA THR A 3 -5.61 -18.65 18.48
C THR A 3 -5.16 -17.23 18.80
N ASN A 4 -4.09 -16.74 18.16
CA ASN A 4 -3.65 -15.36 18.26
C ASN A 4 -4.02 -14.61 16.98
N LEU A 5 -5.15 -13.90 17.01
CA LEU A 5 -5.64 -13.11 15.87
C LEU A 5 -5.29 -11.62 16.02
N GLY A 6 -4.44 -11.30 16.99
CA GLY A 6 -4.08 -9.93 17.39
C GLY A 6 -5.12 -9.26 18.29
N GLN A 7 -4.80 -8.04 18.71
CA GLN A 7 -5.61 -7.20 19.59
C GLN A 7 -6.08 -5.96 18.82
N ILE A 8 -7.40 -5.77 18.77
CA ILE A 8 -8.02 -4.57 18.18
C ILE A 8 -8.21 -3.52 19.27
N GLU A 9 -7.75 -2.29 19.01
CA GLU A 9 -7.88 -1.14 19.90
C GLU A 9 -8.44 0.08 19.18
N LEU A 10 -9.33 0.82 19.86
CA LEU A 10 -9.72 2.16 19.43
C LEU A 10 -8.53 3.10 19.65
N VAL A 11 -8.02 3.72 18.59
CA VAL A 11 -6.94 4.70 18.69
C VAL A 11 -7.46 5.96 19.37
N LYS A 12 -8.58 6.49 18.89
CA LYS A 12 -9.27 7.65 19.44
C LYS A 12 -10.70 7.76 18.93
N ASP A 13 -11.63 8.13 19.81
CA ASP A 13 -12.92 8.70 19.45
C ASP A 13 -12.71 10.16 19.02
N ILE A 14 -12.53 10.37 17.72
CA ILE A 14 -12.19 11.68 17.13
C ILE A 14 -13.44 12.56 17.06
N ASN A 15 -14.62 11.98 16.85
CA ASN A 15 -15.90 12.69 16.82
C ASN A 15 -16.91 12.12 17.83
N PRO A 16 -16.86 12.56 19.10
CA PRO A 16 -17.69 11.99 20.18
C PRO A 16 -19.22 12.13 20.01
N ASP A 17 -19.67 12.98 19.07
CA ASP A 17 -21.08 13.23 18.76
C ASP A 17 -21.52 12.59 17.42
N GLY A 18 -20.66 11.83 16.74
CA GLY A 18 -20.92 11.30 15.41
C GLY A 18 -19.89 10.25 14.94
N ASN A 19 -19.62 10.24 13.63
CA ASN A 19 -18.60 9.38 13.03
C ASN A 19 -17.44 10.26 12.55
N SER A 20 -16.20 9.83 12.78
CA SER A 20 -15.03 10.48 12.20
C SER A 20 -14.70 10.00 10.79
N SER A 21 -14.98 8.73 10.48
CA SER A 21 -14.71 8.11 9.17
C SER A 21 -13.30 8.43 8.67
N ALA A 22 -12.29 7.92 9.38
CA ALA A 22 -10.90 8.07 9.01
C ALA A 22 -10.62 7.35 7.68
N ASP A 23 -10.04 8.05 6.70
CA ASP A 23 -9.62 7.44 5.42
C ASP A 23 -8.33 8.09 4.93
N SER A 24 -7.85 7.64 3.76
CA SER A 24 -6.62 8.16 3.15
C SER A 24 -5.43 8.08 4.12
N LEU A 25 -5.25 6.92 4.75
CA LEU A 25 -4.20 6.67 5.73
C LEU A 25 -2.86 6.51 5.00
N VAL A 26 -1.82 7.19 5.49
CA VAL A 26 -0.46 7.14 4.95
C VAL A 26 0.55 7.24 6.09
N GLU A 27 1.58 6.41 6.06
CA GLU A 27 2.75 6.58 6.91
C GLU A 27 3.64 7.72 6.40
N PHE A 28 4.02 8.63 7.30
CA PHE A 28 4.98 9.68 7.01
C PHE A 28 5.77 10.04 8.27
N ASN A 29 7.11 9.93 8.21
CA ASN A 29 8.02 10.16 9.34
C ASN A 29 7.63 9.38 10.62
N ASP A 30 7.42 8.07 10.49
CA ASP A 30 7.05 7.15 11.59
C ASP A 30 5.73 7.54 12.29
N GLN A 31 4.85 8.27 11.60
CA GLN A 31 3.54 8.67 12.09
C GLN A 31 2.47 8.38 11.04
N LEU A 32 1.27 8.03 11.50
CA LEU A 32 0.11 7.86 10.66
C LEU A 32 -0.54 9.22 10.39
N TYR A 33 -0.64 9.62 9.13
CA TYR A 33 -1.42 10.77 8.68
C TYR A 33 -2.68 10.31 7.95
N PHE A 34 -3.79 11.02 8.15
CA PHE A 34 -5.09 10.61 7.62
C PHE A 34 -6.10 11.75 7.57
N ALA A 35 -7.18 11.56 6.81
CA ALA A 35 -8.32 12.46 6.79
C ALA A 35 -9.39 11.99 7.77
N ALA A 36 -9.88 12.86 8.64
CA ALA A 36 -10.99 12.54 9.54
C ALA A 36 -11.87 13.75 9.84
N ASN A 37 -13.09 13.47 10.30
CA ASN A 37 -14.06 14.44 10.79
C ASN A 37 -14.04 14.45 12.33
N ASP A 38 -13.87 15.60 12.96
CA ASP A 38 -13.89 15.76 14.43
C ASP A 38 -15.18 16.37 15.00
N GLY A 39 -16.18 16.63 14.15
CA GLY A 39 -17.43 17.29 14.49
C GLY A 39 -17.31 18.81 14.69
N GLU A 40 -16.10 19.37 14.80
CA GLU A 40 -15.85 20.78 15.12
C GLU A 40 -15.25 21.56 13.95
N THR A 41 -14.18 21.05 13.33
CA THR A 41 -13.44 21.72 12.25
C THR A 41 -13.94 21.30 10.88
N GLY A 42 -14.40 20.06 10.72
CA GLY A 42 -14.61 19.56 9.36
C GLY A 42 -13.92 18.24 9.14
N ARG A 43 -13.99 17.76 7.89
CA ARG A 43 -13.02 16.79 7.40
C ARG A 43 -11.67 17.51 7.22
N ALA A 44 -10.65 17.11 7.98
CA ALA A 44 -9.36 17.77 8.05
C ALA A 44 -8.19 16.77 8.12
N LEU A 45 -6.96 17.27 8.07
CA LEU A 45 -5.73 16.45 8.16
C LEU A 45 -5.37 16.21 9.63
N PHE A 46 -5.23 14.94 9.99
CA PHE A 46 -4.82 14.47 11.32
C PHE A 46 -3.51 13.70 11.24
N VAL A 47 -2.84 13.61 12.39
CA VAL A 47 -1.66 12.78 12.63
C VAL A 47 -1.90 11.92 13.86
N SER A 48 -1.32 10.72 13.92
CA SER A 48 -1.36 9.80 15.06
C SER A 48 -0.04 9.03 15.19
N ASP A 49 0.36 8.75 16.42
CA ASP A 49 1.41 7.78 16.77
C ASP A 49 0.80 6.45 17.23
N GLY A 50 -0.46 6.18 16.87
CA GLY A 50 -1.21 5.02 17.33
C GLY A 50 -1.82 5.15 18.73
N THR A 51 -1.67 6.31 19.40
CA THR A 51 -2.25 6.58 20.73
C THR A 51 -3.29 7.71 20.71
N THR A 52 -4.19 7.72 21.70
CA THR A 52 -5.18 8.79 21.86
C THR A 52 -4.55 10.18 22.05
N GLU A 53 -3.46 10.26 22.83
CA GLU A 53 -2.73 11.51 23.08
C GLU A 53 -1.96 12.02 21.86
N GLY A 54 -1.34 11.13 21.09
CA GLY A 54 -0.61 11.49 19.87
C GLY A 54 -1.52 11.73 18.67
N THR A 55 -2.79 11.34 18.73
CA THR A 55 -3.77 11.61 17.67
C THR A 55 -4.26 13.06 17.72
N GLN A 56 -3.84 13.91 16.78
CA GLN A 56 -4.04 15.36 16.80
C GLN A 56 -4.36 15.94 15.42
N LEU A 57 -5.12 17.05 15.40
CA LEU A 57 -5.35 17.83 14.20
C LEU A 57 -4.05 18.51 13.74
N VAL A 58 -3.66 18.27 12.49
CA VAL A 58 -2.54 18.98 11.85
C VAL A 58 -3.01 20.34 11.36
N LYS A 59 -4.08 20.36 10.56
CA LYS A 59 -4.58 21.59 9.94
C LYS A 59 -6.07 21.52 9.59
N ASP A 60 -6.83 22.49 10.10
CA ASP A 60 -8.12 22.86 9.51
C ASP A 60 -7.84 23.74 8.26
N ILE A 61 -8.08 23.17 7.09
CA ILE A 61 -7.78 23.79 5.79
C ILE A 61 -8.90 24.75 5.36
N TYR A 62 -10.14 24.54 5.84
CA TYR A 62 -11.28 25.39 5.50
C TYR A 62 -12.14 25.77 6.72
N PRO A 63 -11.64 26.67 7.61
CA PRO A 63 -12.27 26.98 8.90
C PRO A 63 -13.60 27.74 8.86
N GLU A 64 -14.07 28.15 7.69
CA GLU A 64 -15.35 28.85 7.54
C GLU A 64 -16.50 27.89 7.15
N ASN A 65 -16.19 26.62 6.88
CA ASN A 65 -17.13 25.61 6.37
C ASN A 65 -17.51 24.54 7.41
N ASN A 66 -17.38 24.87 8.68
CA ASN A 66 -17.54 23.94 9.78
C ASN A 66 -19.04 23.63 9.95
N SER A 67 -19.47 22.44 9.52
CA SER A 67 -20.76 21.79 9.79
C SER A 67 -22.05 22.29 9.09
N GLN A 68 -22.00 23.24 8.13
CA GLN A 68 -23.22 23.77 7.47
C GLN A 68 -23.31 23.58 5.95
N SER A 69 -22.24 23.19 5.22
CA SER A 69 -22.35 22.94 3.78
C SER A 69 -22.65 21.49 3.43
N ARG A 70 -23.43 21.31 2.35
CA ARG A 70 -23.82 20.00 1.81
C ARG A 70 -22.66 19.19 1.21
N PHE A 71 -21.43 19.69 1.26
CA PHE A 71 -20.26 19.11 0.58
C PHE A 71 -19.17 18.60 1.54
N TYR A 72 -19.50 18.52 2.84
CA TYR A 72 -18.62 18.16 3.96
C TYR A 72 -17.70 16.94 3.74
N PHE A 73 -18.14 15.95 2.96
CA PHE A 73 -17.44 14.67 2.77
C PHE A 73 -16.29 14.72 1.74
N ARG A 74 -16.01 15.88 1.14
CA ARG A 74 -15.15 15.95 -0.07
C ARG A 74 -13.83 16.68 0.11
N ASN A 75 -13.52 17.18 1.30
CA ASN A 75 -12.48 18.18 1.46
C ASN A 75 -11.06 17.65 1.60
N LEU A 76 -10.81 16.40 2.00
CA LEU A 76 -9.46 15.83 1.96
C LEU A 76 -9.55 14.39 1.49
N SER A 77 -8.72 14.02 0.52
CA SER A 77 -8.70 12.69 -0.09
C SER A 77 -7.40 12.48 -0.87
N ASN A 78 -7.06 11.21 -1.15
CA ASN A 78 -5.87 10.82 -1.92
C ASN A 78 -4.60 11.35 -1.27
N LEU A 79 -4.43 11.08 0.04
CA LEU A 79 -3.18 11.38 0.72
C LEU A 79 -2.09 10.44 0.17
N THR A 80 -0.93 11.00 -0.15
CA THR A 80 0.21 10.27 -0.73
C THR A 80 1.50 10.89 -0.22
N GLU A 81 2.44 10.07 0.24
CA GLU A 81 3.80 10.52 0.54
C GLU A 81 4.62 10.59 -0.76
N PHE A 82 5.37 11.67 -0.93
CA PHE A 82 6.31 11.85 -2.03
C PHE A 82 7.40 12.85 -1.61
N ASP A 83 8.68 12.47 -1.79
CA ASP A 83 9.84 13.33 -1.55
C ASP A 83 9.83 14.00 -0.15
N GLY A 84 9.51 13.21 0.88
CA GLY A 84 9.51 13.67 2.27
C GLY A 84 8.40 14.67 2.58
N LYS A 85 7.28 14.61 1.85
CA LYS A 85 6.08 15.44 2.07
C LYS A 85 4.81 14.66 1.77
N LEU A 86 3.70 15.14 2.32
CA LEU A 86 2.37 14.64 2.05
C LEU A 86 1.70 15.50 0.98
N TYR A 87 1.15 14.87 -0.05
CA TYR A 87 0.33 15.50 -1.08
C TYR A 87 -1.09 14.96 -1.03
N PHE A 88 -2.06 15.84 -1.29
CA PHE A 88 -3.48 15.46 -1.23
C PHE A 88 -4.36 16.47 -1.96
N ALA A 89 -5.57 16.05 -2.30
CA ALA A 89 -6.57 16.93 -2.89
C ALA A 89 -7.44 17.56 -1.79
N SER A 90 -7.49 18.90 -1.72
CA SER A 90 -8.28 19.61 -0.71
C SER A 90 -8.89 20.93 -1.17
N ASP A 91 -9.95 21.37 -0.49
CA ASP A 91 -10.57 22.70 -0.67
C ASP A 91 -10.26 23.60 0.53
N ASN A 92 -9.81 24.83 0.28
CA ASN A 92 -9.54 25.86 1.28
C ASN A 92 -10.60 26.99 1.30
N GLY A 93 -11.63 26.90 0.46
CA GLY A 93 -12.67 27.92 0.28
C GLY A 93 -12.29 29.09 -0.62
N GLU A 94 -11.03 29.19 -1.04
CA GLU A 94 -10.50 30.28 -1.87
C GLU A 94 -10.21 29.83 -3.30
N SER A 95 -9.70 28.61 -3.48
CA SER A 95 -9.31 28.02 -4.77
C SER A 95 -10.19 26.86 -5.22
N GLY A 96 -11.16 26.42 -4.42
CA GLY A 96 -11.85 25.15 -4.67
C GLY A 96 -10.94 23.96 -4.38
N LYS A 97 -11.37 22.76 -4.80
CA LYS A 97 -10.62 21.51 -4.58
C LYS A 97 -9.45 21.38 -5.54
N GLU A 98 -8.24 21.50 -4.98
CA GLU A 98 -6.96 21.61 -5.68
C GLU A 98 -5.88 20.74 -5.03
N LEU A 99 -4.66 20.75 -5.57
CA LEU A 99 -3.51 20.00 -5.03
C LEU A 99 -2.84 20.76 -3.87
N PHE A 100 -2.69 20.11 -2.72
CA PHE A 100 -2.04 20.62 -1.53
C PHE A 100 -0.82 19.78 -1.16
N VAL A 101 0.09 20.39 -0.39
CA VAL A 101 1.29 19.76 0.17
C VAL A 101 1.37 20.06 1.67
N SER A 102 1.92 19.13 2.45
CA SER A 102 2.23 19.30 3.87
C SER A 102 3.58 18.67 4.22
N ASP A 103 4.33 19.32 5.11
CA ASP A 103 5.52 18.74 5.76
C ASP A 103 5.18 18.08 7.11
N GLY A 104 3.89 17.81 7.33
CA GLY A 104 3.37 17.30 8.60
C GLY A 104 2.99 18.38 9.61
N THR A 105 3.18 19.67 9.29
CA THR A 105 2.84 20.80 10.17
C THR A 105 1.72 21.69 9.63
N ALA A 106 1.06 22.43 10.53
CA ALA A 106 0.02 23.38 10.17
C ALA A 106 0.52 24.52 9.26
N GLU A 107 1.77 24.95 9.44
CA GLU A 107 2.42 26.01 8.66
C GLU A 107 2.93 25.51 7.29
N GLY A 108 3.45 24.29 7.22
CA GLY A 108 3.89 23.70 5.96
C GLY A 108 2.76 23.14 5.10
N THR A 109 1.54 23.06 5.64
CA THR A 109 0.33 22.69 4.89
C THR A 109 -0.16 23.86 4.03
N GLN A 110 0.00 23.75 2.70
CA GLN A 110 -0.28 24.83 1.74
C GLN A 110 -0.73 24.32 0.37
N LEU A 111 -1.40 25.20 -0.39
CA LEU A 111 -1.77 24.96 -1.79
C LEU A 111 -0.50 24.85 -2.65
N VAL A 112 -0.38 23.80 -3.46
CA VAL A 112 0.67 23.69 -4.48
C VAL A 112 0.34 24.60 -5.66
N LYS A 113 -0.86 24.44 -6.23
CA LYS A 113 -1.32 25.21 -7.39
C LYS A 113 -2.83 25.26 -7.45
N ASP A 114 -3.36 26.44 -7.77
CA ASP A 114 -4.74 26.62 -8.25
C ASP A 114 -4.76 26.25 -9.74
N ILE A 115 -5.06 24.97 -10.03
CA ILE A 115 -5.03 24.41 -11.38
C ILE A 115 -6.24 24.91 -12.18
N TYR A 116 -7.42 25.03 -11.56
CA TYR A 116 -8.62 25.56 -12.21
C TYR A 116 -9.11 26.89 -11.59
N PRO A 117 -8.43 28.02 -11.89
CA PRO A 117 -8.75 29.28 -11.25
C PRO A 117 -10.11 29.85 -11.66
N GLY A 118 -10.77 30.48 -10.69
CA GLY A 118 -11.93 31.34 -10.88
C GLY A 118 -13.20 30.85 -10.22
N GLU A 119 -14.34 31.37 -10.69
CA GLU A 119 -15.66 31.07 -10.14
C GLU A 119 -16.62 30.62 -11.25
N ASP A 120 -17.56 29.74 -10.90
CA ASP A 120 -18.71 29.41 -11.72
C ASP A 120 -19.72 30.58 -11.78
N PRO A 121 -20.76 30.54 -12.65
CA PRO A 121 -21.77 31.59 -12.73
C PRO A 121 -22.60 31.82 -11.45
N TYR A 122 -22.48 30.96 -10.44
CA TYR A 122 -23.15 31.04 -9.15
C TYR A 122 -22.24 31.56 -8.04
N GLY A 123 -20.96 31.81 -8.34
CA GLY A 123 -19.96 32.30 -7.38
C GLY A 123 -19.28 31.20 -6.57
N ASN A 124 -19.43 29.93 -6.94
CA ASN A 124 -18.66 28.84 -6.34
C ASN A 124 -17.26 28.81 -6.96
N LYS A 125 -16.24 28.48 -6.16
CA LYS A 125 -14.90 28.22 -6.67
C LYS A 125 -14.92 26.99 -7.57
N LYS A 126 -14.07 27.00 -8.59
CA LYS A 126 -13.93 25.89 -9.54
C LYS A 126 -12.95 24.89 -8.95
N ASP A 127 -13.19 23.60 -9.23
CA ASP A 127 -12.41 22.50 -8.66
C ASP A 127 -11.65 21.80 -9.79
N SER A 128 -10.34 21.66 -9.66
CA SER A 128 -9.57 20.76 -10.53
C SER A 128 -9.73 19.28 -10.15
N SER A 129 -10.21 19.01 -8.93
CA SER A 129 -10.47 17.66 -8.41
C SER A 129 -9.33 16.67 -8.63
N PRO A 130 -8.10 16.90 -8.10
CA PRO A 130 -7.01 15.95 -8.23
C PRO A 130 -7.40 14.57 -7.65
N ARG A 131 -7.04 13.49 -8.35
CA ARG A 131 -7.29 12.09 -7.95
C ARG A 131 -6.14 11.17 -8.37
N TYR A 132 -6.05 10.04 -7.68
CA TYR A 132 -5.08 8.98 -7.97
C TYR A 132 -3.64 9.51 -7.98
N LEU A 133 -3.27 10.17 -6.87
CA LEU A 133 -1.92 10.65 -6.67
C LEU A 133 -0.99 9.43 -6.60
N THR A 134 0.05 9.42 -7.43
CA THR A 134 0.97 8.30 -7.57
C THR A 134 2.37 8.84 -7.82
N GLU A 135 3.33 8.38 -7.04
CA GLU A 135 4.75 8.66 -7.29
C GLU A 135 5.22 7.80 -8.47
N PHE A 136 5.98 8.42 -9.37
CA PHE A 136 6.64 7.74 -10.49
C PHE A 136 7.81 8.61 -10.98
N ASP A 137 9.00 8.01 -11.13
CA ASP A 137 10.20 8.67 -11.68
C ASP A 137 10.51 10.02 -11.00
N GLY A 138 10.44 10.04 -9.65
CA GLY A 138 10.75 11.21 -8.84
C GLY A 138 9.78 12.37 -9.04
N LYS A 139 8.54 12.09 -9.47
CA LYS A 139 7.47 13.08 -9.64
C LYS A 139 6.12 12.50 -9.20
N LEU A 140 5.19 13.40 -8.91
CA LEU A 140 3.82 13.05 -8.55
C LEU A 140 2.90 13.17 -9.77
N TYR A 141 2.30 12.05 -10.17
CA TYR A 141 1.31 11.97 -11.25
C TYR A 141 -0.10 11.84 -10.68
N PHE A 142 -1.08 12.44 -11.36
CA PHE A 142 -2.48 12.42 -10.93
C PHE A 142 -3.39 12.88 -12.08
N THR A 143 -4.69 12.65 -11.96
CA THR A 143 -5.68 13.24 -12.88
C THR A 143 -6.25 14.54 -12.32
N ALA A 144 -6.41 15.58 -13.14
CA ALA A 144 -7.04 16.86 -12.75
C ALA A 144 -7.64 17.59 -13.96
N ASP A 145 -8.57 18.51 -13.70
CA ASP A 145 -9.21 19.38 -14.71
C ASP A 145 -8.69 20.81 -14.60
N ASP A 146 -8.12 21.37 -15.68
CA ASP A 146 -7.65 22.78 -15.73
C ASP A 146 -8.70 23.75 -16.29
N GLY A 147 -9.89 23.26 -16.61
CA GLY A 147 -10.98 24.00 -17.23
C GLY A 147 -10.84 24.26 -18.70
N VAL A 148 -9.78 23.73 -19.34
CA VAL A 148 -9.50 23.88 -20.77
C VAL A 148 -9.48 22.53 -21.46
N HIS A 149 -8.85 21.53 -20.84
CA HIS A 149 -8.61 20.20 -21.42
C HIS A 149 -9.49 19.11 -20.80
N GLY A 150 -10.39 19.46 -19.87
CA GLY A 150 -11.10 18.47 -19.09
C GLY A 150 -10.16 17.76 -18.10
N SER A 151 -10.63 16.65 -17.52
CA SER A 151 -9.84 15.89 -16.55
C SER A 151 -8.87 14.96 -17.27
N GLU A 152 -7.58 15.27 -17.16
CA GLU A 152 -6.47 14.67 -17.91
C GLU A 152 -5.31 14.31 -16.98
N LEU A 153 -4.25 13.67 -17.50
CA LEU A 153 -3.04 13.32 -16.75
C LEU A 153 -2.15 14.55 -16.50
N PHE A 154 -1.84 14.82 -15.24
CA PHE A 154 -0.95 15.87 -14.75
C PHE A 154 0.27 15.27 -14.05
N VAL A 155 1.33 16.08 -13.96
CA VAL A 155 2.56 15.79 -13.22
C VAL A 155 2.92 16.99 -12.34
N SER A 156 3.54 16.74 -11.19
CA SER A 156 4.05 17.76 -10.28
C SER A 156 5.41 17.34 -9.68
N ASP A 157 6.30 18.30 -9.51
CA ASP A 157 7.54 18.18 -8.71
C ASP A 157 7.36 18.77 -7.29
N GLY A 158 6.10 18.96 -6.87
CA GLY A 158 5.74 19.62 -5.62
C GLY A 158 5.70 21.15 -5.68
N THR A 159 5.98 21.77 -6.83
CA THR A 159 5.91 23.23 -7.03
C THR A 159 4.78 23.65 -7.96
N ALA A 160 4.35 24.92 -7.86
CA ALA A 160 3.34 25.47 -8.76
C ALA A 160 3.81 25.50 -10.22
N GLU A 161 5.09 25.78 -10.45
CA GLU A 161 5.70 25.81 -11.78
C GLU A 161 5.86 24.42 -12.40
N GLY A 162 6.26 23.41 -11.61
CA GLY A 162 6.42 22.04 -12.09
C GLY A 162 5.10 21.25 -12.18
N THR A 163 4.01 21.78 -11.62
CA THR A 163 2.66 21.19 -11.76
C THR A 163 2.06 21.53 -13.13
N GLN A 164 1.97 20.56 -14.04
CA GLN A 164 1.56 20.79 -15.43
C GLN A 164 0.86 19.58 -16.07
N LEU A 165 0.09 19.84 -17.12
CA LEU A 165 -0.53 18.82 -17.96
C LEU A 165 0.57 17.99 -18.65
N VAL A 166 0.48 16.65 -18.56
CA VAL A 166 1.35 15.74 -19.32
C VAL A 166 0.88 15.69 -20.76
N LYS A 167 -0.40 15.37 -20.97
CA LYS A 167 -1.01 15.25 -22.28
C LYS A 167 -2.51 15.51 -22.23
N ASP A 168 -3.01 16.24 -23.23
CA ASP A 168 -4.41 16.29 -23.60
C ASP A 168 -4.75 15.01 -24.38
N ILE A 169 -5.19 13.96 -23.68
CA ILE A 169 -5.50 12.65 -24.24
C ILE A 169 -6.83 12.71 -24.98
N TYR A 170 -7.85 13.38 -24.40
CA TYR A 170 -9.12 13.69 -25.06
C TYR A 170 -9.19 15.17 -25.47
N PRO A 171 -8.97 15.50 -26.77
CA PRO A 171 -8.96 16.90 -27.20
C PRO A 171 -10.24 17.69 -26.88
N GLY A 172 -10.09 18.81 -26.15
CA GLY A 172 -11.13 19.83 -25.93
C GLY A 172 -11.61 19.94 -24.49
N GLU A 173 -12.82 20.49 -24.27
CA GLU A 173 -13.43 20.57 -22.91
C GLU A 173 -14.00 19.22 -22.42
N LEU A 174 -13.66 18.11 -23.09
CA LEU A 174 -14.15 16.77 -22.79
C LEU A 174 -13.10 16.06 -21.92
N GLN A 175 -13.55 15.20 -20.99
CA GLN A 175 -12.67 14.63 -19.97
C GLN A 175 -12.23 13.22 -20.39
N SER A 176 -10.93 12.90 -20.25
CA SER A 176 -10.43 11.53 -20.39
C SER A 176 -10.67 10.66 -19.15
N SER A 177 -10.94 11.26 -17.98
CA SER A 177 -11.41 10.56 -16.77
C SER A 177 -12.95 10.49 -16.70
N SER A 178 -13.51 9.35 -16.28
CA SER A 178 -14.95 9.12 -16.36
C SER A 178 -15.74 9.90 -15.30
N TYR A 179 -16.34 11.03 -15.64
CA TYR A 179 -17.43 11.61 -14.87
C TYR A 179 -18.77 11.34 -15.55
N TYR A 180 -19.44 10.25 -15.15
CA TYR A 180 -20.86 10.06 -15.46
C TYR A 180 -21.70 10.02 -14.18
N TYR A 181 -22.63 10.97 -14.08
CA TYR A 181 -23.61 11.13 -13.00
C TYR A 181 -24.29 9.80 -12.62
N GLY A 182 -23.92 9.17 -11.51
CA GLY A 182 -24.65 7.99 -11.02
C GLY A 182 -24.14 7.33 -9.75
N ASN A 183 -22.86 6.93 -9.71
CA ASN A 183 -22.30 6.19 -8.58
C ASN A 183 -21.11 6.96 -7.99
N GLN A 184 -21.39 7.76 -6.96
CA GLN A 184 -20.38 8.52 -6.22
C GLN A 184 -19.71 7.71 -5.11
N PHE A 185 -19.70 6.38 -5.17
CA PHE A 185 -19.36 5.57 -3.99
C PHE A 185 -18.22 4.56 -4.15
N ASN A 186 -17.79 4.18 -5.37
CA ASN A 186 -16.80 3.09 -5.50
C ASN A 186 -15.51 3.45 -6.29
N ASP A 187 -15.36 4.69 -6.77
CA ASP A 187 -14.14 5.11 -7.49
C ASP A 187 -13.00 5.58 -6.55
N PHE A 188 -13.24 5.54 -5.23
CA PHE A 188 -12.33 6.04 -4.20
C PHE A 188 -11.22 5.06 -3.80
N TYR A 189 -11.30 3.79 -4.22
CA TYR A 189 -10.41 2.72 -3.74
C TYR A 189 -9.66 1.98 -4.85
N THR A 190 -9.92 2.28 -6.12
CA THR A 190 -9.30 1.54 -7.23
C THR A 190 -7.91 2.12 -7.59
N ARG A 191 -6.86 1.32 -7.39
CA ARG A 191 -5.49 1.55 -7.91
C ARG A 191 -5.55 1.61 -9.44
N ASN A 192 -5.77 2.81 -9.98
CA ASN A 192 -5.94 3.04 -11.42
C ASN A 192 -4.67 3.57 -12.10
N LEU A 193 -3.62 3.85 -11.32
CA LEU A 193 -2.27 4.14 -11.79
C LEU A 193 -1.36 3.06 -11.19
N LEU A 194 -0.57 2.41 -12.04
CA LEU A 194 0.42 1.42 -11.66
C LEU A 194 1.76 1.78 -12.32
N GLU A 195 2.83 1.87 -11.53
CA GLU A 195 4.17 1.77 -12.09
C GLU A 195 4.46 0.30 -12.43
N PHE A 196 4.94 0.05 -13.65
CA PHE A 196 5.45 -1.26 -14.05
C PHE A 196 6.52 -1.07 -15.13
N ASP A 197 7.68 -1.73 -14.99
CA ASP A 197 8.78 -1.68 -15.98
C ASP A 197 9.15 -0.23 -16.39
N GLY A 198 9.29 0.66 -15.40
CA GLY A 198 9.67 2.07 -15.59
C GLY A 198 8.66 2.88 -16.42
N LYS A 199 7.38 2.49 -16.41
CA LYS A 199 6.28 3.24 -17.04
C LYS A 199 5.05 3.26 -16.16
N LEU A 200 4.22 4.27 -16.38
CA LEU A 200 2.95 4.44 -15.69
C LEU A 200 1.79 3.90 -16.54
N TYR A 201 1.07 2.90 -16.06
CA TYR A 201 -0.11 2.32 -16.69
C TYR A 201 -1.39 2.78 -16.01
N PHE A 202 -2.39 3.14 -16.79
CA PHE A 202 -3.63 3.70 -16.26
C PHE A 202 -4.80 3.61 -17.24
N LYS A 203 -6.02 3.77 -16.70
CA LYS A 203 -7.25 3.90 -17.49
C LYS A 203 -7.39 5.31 -18.04
N ALA A 204 -7.61 5.46 -19.34
CA ALA A 204 -7.94 6.74 -19.96
C ALA A 204 -8.81 6.60 -21.22
N ASN A 205 -9.39 7.71 -21.68
CA ASN A 205 -10.22 7.79 -22.87
C ASN A 205 -9.71 8.87 -23.83
N ASP A 206 -9.42 8.49 -25.07
CA ASP A 206 -8.93 9.40 -26.13
C ASP A 206 -10.03 9.95 -27.05
N GLY A 207 -11.29 9.68 -26.70
CA GLY A 207 -12.46 10.04 -27.49
C GLY A 207 -12.72 9.16 -28.71
N VAL A 208 -11.87 8.17 -28.96
CA VAL A 208 -11.98 7.24 -30.09
C VAL A 208 -12.19 5.80 -29.64
N HIS A 209 -11.54 5.38 -28.55
CA HIS A 209 -11.56 3.99 -28.09
C HIS A 209 -12.32 3.77 -26.78
N GLY A 210 -12.91 4.81 -26.18
CA GLY A 210 -13.54 4.70 -24.86
C GLY A 210 -12.50 4.60 -23.74
N ASN A 211 -12.89 4.19 -22.52
CA ASN A 211 -11.90 4.00 -21.45
C ASN A 211 -11.19 2.66 -21.63
N GLU A 212 -9.89 2.73 -21.87
CA GLU A 212 -9.01 1.61 -22.20
C GLU A 212 -7.69 1.73 -21.43
N LEU A 213 -6.79 0.75 -21.61
CA LEU A 213 -5.48 0.72 -20.98
C LEU A 213 -4.48 1.62 -21.72
N PHE A 214 -3.92 2.59 -21.03
CA PHE A 214 -2.90 3.52 -21.50
C PHE A 214 -1.60 3.35 -20.73
N VAL A 215 -0.51 3.80 -21.34
CA VAL A 215 0.84 3.84 -20.76
C VAL A 215 1.45 5.22 -20.95
N SER A 216 2.32 5.65 -20.02
CA SER A 216 3.10 6.88 -20.10
C SER A 216 4.52 6.66 -19.58
N ASP A 217 5.50 7.28 -20.24
CA ASP A 217 6.88 7.44 -19.74
C ASP A 217 7.08 8.81 -19.05
N GLY A 218 5.98 9.47 -18.69
CA GLY A 218 5.97 10.82 -18.16
C GLY A 218 5.98 11.94 -19.21
N THR A 219 6.07 11.62 -20.50
CA THR A 219 6.05 12.59 -21.61
C THR A 219 4.79 12.49 -22.47
N ALA A 220 4.40 13.59 -23.12
CA ALA A 220 3.26 13.60 -24.04
C ALA A 220 3.41 12.64 -25.22
N GLU A 221 4.63 12.47 -25.74
CA GLU A 221 4.93 11.54 -26.83
C GLU A 221 4.87 10.07 -26.38
N GLY A 222 5.31 9.77 -25.16
CA GLY A 222 5.27 8.41 -24.61
C GLY A 222 3.92 8.03 -24.01
N THR A 223 3.02 8.99 -23.75
CA THR A 223 1.64 8.70 -23.34
C THR A 223 0.80 8.17 -24.51
N GLN A 224 0.40 6.89 -24.50
CA GLN A 224 -0.34 6.27 -25.60
C GLN A 224 -1.21 5.09 -25.16
N LEU A 225 -2.17 4.72 -26.01
CA LEU A 225 -2.98 3.52 -25.84
C LEU A 225 -2.08 2.27 -25.90
N VAL A 226 -2.21 1.39 -24.91
CA VAL A 226 -1.59 0.05 -24.94
C VAL A 226 -2.40 -0.84 -25.86
N LYS A 227 -3.70 -0.98 -25.58
CA LYS A 227 -4.61 -1.83 -26.34
C LYS A 227 -6.05 -1.34 -26.25
N ASP A 228 -6.73 -1.34 -27.40
CA ASP A 228 -8.18 -1.26 -27.49
C ASP A 228 -8.75 -2.66 -27.19
N ILE A 229 -9.05 -2.91 -25.90
CA ILE A 229 -9.49 -4.22 -25.41
C ILE A 229 -10.94 -4.47 -25.84
N TYR A 230 -11.78 -3.43 -25.80
CA TYR A 230 -13.17 -3.50 -26.25
C TYR A 230 -13.45 -2.59 -27.45
N PRO A 231 -13.11 -3.03 -28.68
CA PRO A 231 -13.26 -2.20 -29.86
C PRO A 231 -14.72 -1.96 -30.25
N GLY A 232 -14.96 -0.80 -30.87
CA GLY A 232 -16.20 -0.46 -31.57
C GLY A 232 -17.10 0.52 -30.82
N GLU A 233 -18.36 0.59 -31.24
CA GLU A 233 -19.38 1.48 -30.69
C GLU A 233 -20.62 0.69 -30.25
N ASN A 234 -21.23 1.12 -29.16
CA ASN A 234 -22.51 0.59 -28.70
C ASN A 234 -23.67 1.10 -29.56
N PRO A 235 -24.89 0.53 -29.47
CA PRO A 235 -26.03 0.92 -30.30
C PRO A 235 -26.48 2.39 -30.17
N TYR A 236 -25.96 3.13 -29.19
CA TYR A 236 -26.24 4.55 -28.97
C TYR A 236 -25.17 5.46 -29.57
N GLY A 237 -24.12 4.91 -30.20
CA GLY A 237 -23.04 5.66 -30.83
C GLY A 237 -21.99 6.18 -29.85
N TYR A 238 -21.88 5.57 -28.67
CA TYR A 238 -20.74 5.78 -27.78
C TYR A 238 -19.72 4.67 -28.01
N ASN A 239 -18.43 5.01 -27.96
CA ASN A 239 -17.37 4.01 -28.03
C ASN A 239 -17.54 3.00 -26.88
N ASN A 240 -17.28 1.74 -27.18
CA ASN A 240 -17.19 0.68 -26.19
C ASN A 240 -16.02 0.97 -25.23
N SER A 241 -16.00 0.33 -24.07
CA SER A 241 -15.01 0.61 -23.03
C SER A 241 -14.75 -0.63 -22.23
N SER A 242 -13.47 -1.00 -22.10
CA SER A 242 -13.02 -2.09 -21.25
C SER A 242 -12.91 -1.70 -19.77
N ALA A 243 -12.77 -0.41 -19.50
CA ALA A 243 -12.70 0.20 -18.18
C ALA A 243 -11.74 -0.53 -17.20
N PRO A 244 -10.43 -0.63 -17.52
CA PRO A 244 -9.46 -1.30 -16.65
C PRO A 244 -9.43 -0.74 -15.23
N SER A 245 -9.32 -1.61 -14.24
CA SER A 245 -9.25 -1.22 -12.83
C SER A 245 -8.47 -2.24 -11.99
N ASN A 246 -8.02 -1.81 -10.80
CA ASN A 246 -7.31 -2.66 -9.83
C ASN A 246 -6.02 -3.25 -10.40
N LEU A 247 -5.18 -2.39 -10.99
CA LEU A 247 -3.92 -2.81 -11.58
C LEU A 247 -2.95 -3.19 -10.46
N VAL A 248 -2.38 -4.39 -10.51
CA VAL A 248 -1.41 -4.91 -9.55
C VAL A 248 -0.32 -5.69 -10.27
N GLU A 249 0.93 -5.39 -9.93
CA GLU A 249 2.09 -6.16 -10.38
C GLU A 249 2.16 -7.51 -9.66
N PHE A 250 2.51 -8.56 -10.41
CA PHE A 250 2.77 -9.90 -9.90
C PHE A 250 3.57 -10.70 -10.95
N LYS A 251 4.71 -11.30 -10.57
CA LYS A 251 5.52 -12.18 -11.43
C LYS A 251 5.84 -11.58 -12.82
N ASP A 252 6.54 -10.44 -12.84
CA ASP A 252 6.99 -9.73 -14.06
C ASP A 252 5.87 -9.33 -15.04
N LYS A 253 4.65 -9.20 -14.53
CA LYS A 253 3.46 -8.79 -15.27
C LYS A 253 2.56 -8.00 -14.36
N PHE A 254 1.52 -7.41 -14.91
CA PHE A 254 0.44 -6.87 -14.11
C PHE A 254 -0.92 -7.44 -14.50
N TYR A 255 -1.79 -7.51 -13.51
CA TYR A 255 -3.14 -8.05 -13.58
C TYR A 255 -4.13 -6.97 -13.23
N PHE A 256 -5.32 -7.06 -13.83
CA PHE A 256 -6.36 -6.07 -13.68
C PHE A 256 -7.71 -6.63 -14.11
N ALA A 257 -8.79 -6.00 -13.67
CA ALA A 257 -10.12 -6.28 -14.18
C ALA A 257 -10.39 -5.47 -15.45
N ALA A 258 -10.95 -6.09 -16.49
CA ALA A 258 -11.40 -5.38 -17.69
C ALA A 258 -12.50 -6.16 -18.44
N ASN A 259 -13.23 -5.47 -19.31
CA ASN A 259 -14.26 -6.06 -20.17
C ASN A 259 -13.84 -6.07 -21.65
N ASP A 260 -13.84 -7.22 -22.32
CA ASP A 260 -13.53 -7.33 -23.76
C ASP A 260 -14.76 -7.32 -24.68
N GLY A 261 -15.95 -7.16 -24.10
CA GLY A 261 -17.23 -7.21 -24.79
C GLY A 261 -17.72 -8.60 -25.15
N VAL A 262 -16.99 -9.65 -24.76
CA VAL A 262 -17.32 -11.06 -25.04
C VAL A 262 -17.55 -11.82 -23.74
N HIS A 263 -16.67 -11.68 -22.75
CA HIS A 263 -16.68 -12.45 -21.50
C HIS A 263 -17.22 -11.65 -20.31
N GLY A 264 -17.51 -10.36 -20.49
CA GLY A 264 -17.85 -9.47 -19.37
C GLY A 264 -16.60 -8.93 -18.70
N ASN A 265 -16.72 -8.35 -17.49
CA ASN A 265 -15.59 -7.85 -16.73
C ASN A 265 -14.88 -9.01 -16.02
N GLU A 266 -13.66 -9.35 -16.44
CA GLU A 266 -12.93 -10.54 -16.02
C GLU A 266 -11.47 -10.21 -15.67
N LEU A 267 -10.69 -11.22 -15.25
CA LEU A 267 -9.28 -11.05 -14.91
C LEU A 267 -8.41 -11.05 -16.18
N PHE A 268 -7.66 -9.97 -16.38
CA PHE A 268 -6.72 -9.77 -17.47
C PHE A 268 -5.28 -9.77 -16.95
N VAL A 269 -4.35 -10.05 -17.86
CA VAL A 269 -2.91 -10.00 -17.63
C VAL A 269 -2.23 -9.20 -18.74
N SER A 270 -1.15 -8.50 -18.41
CA SER A 270 -0.36 -7.71 -19.37
C SER A 270 1.12 -7.70 -19.00
N ASP A 271 1.98 -7.70 -20.02
CA ASP A 271 3.43 -7.45 -19.92
C ASP A 271 3.79 -6.00 -20.33
N GLY A 272 2.78 -5.13 -20.43
CA GLY A 272 2.91 -3.75 -20.89
C GLY A 272 2.80 -3.56 -22.41
N THR A 273 2.70 -4.65 -23.19
CA THR A 273 2.55 -4.61 -24.65
C THR A 273 1.14 -4.98 -25.10
N ALA A 274 0.71 -4.45 -26.26
CA ALA A 274 -0.60 -4.78 -26.85
C ALA A 274 -0.80 -6.28 -27.10
N GLU A 275 0.27 -6.98 -27.49
CA GLU A 275 0.26 -8.42 -27.72
C GLU A 275 0.19 -9.23 -26.41
N GLY A 276 0.85 -8.77 -25.35
CA GLY A 276 0.84 -9.43 -24.05
C GLY A 276 -0.39 -9.13 -23.19
N THR A 277 -1.10 -8.03 -23.45
CA THR A 277 -2.37 -7.69 -22.79
C THR A 277 -3.50 -8.62 -23.27
N GLN A 278 -4.01 -9.51 -22.42
CA GLN A 278 -5.06 -10.47 -22.79
C GLN A 278 -5.88 -10.94 -21.58
N LEU A 279 -7.07 -11.49 -21.85
CA LEU A 279 -7.86 -12.20 -20.85
C LEU A 279 -7.00 -13.33 -20.26
N LEU A 280 -6.88 -13.38 -18.93
CA LEU A 280 -6.23 -14.49 -18.25
C LEU A 280 -7.19 -15.67 -18.16
N VAL A 281 -8.37 -15.43 -17.60
CA VAL A 281 -9.40 -16.44 -17.36
C VAL A 281 -10.78 -15.79 -17.29
N ASP A 282 -11.76 -16.48 -17.85
CA ASP A 282 -13.20 -16.21 -17.66
C ASP A 282 -13.63 -16.99 -16.41
N LEU A 283 -13.81 -16.28 -15.29
CA LEU A 283 -14.03 -16.91 -13.98
C LEU A 283 -15.42 -17.52 -13.86
N ASN A 284 -16.40 -16.93 -14.53
CA ASN A 284 -17.77 -17.40 -14.58
C ASN A 284 -18.22 -17.55 -16.03
N GLU A 285 -18.05 -18.77 -16.58
CA GLU A 285 -18.49 -19.18 -17.91
C GLU A 285 -20.05 -19.15 -18.04
N GLU A 286 -20.66 -17.99 -17.89
CA GLU A 286 -22.10 -17.77 -18.04
C GLU A 286 -22.51 -18.01 -19.49
N THR A 287 -23.61 -18.75 -19.67
CA THR A 287 -24.16 -19.02 -21.01
C THR A 287 -25.03 -17.88 -21.56
N ASP A 288 -25.24 -16.80 -20.79
CA ASP A 288 -26.05 -15.65 -21.19
C ASP A 288 -25.17 -14.43 -21.54
N SER A 289 -25.30 -13.98 -22.78
CA SER A 289 -24.68 -12.79 -23.38
C SER A 289 -25.00 -11.45 -22.69
N ASN A 290 -25.71 -11.46 -21.55
CA ASN A 290 -25.99 -10.29 -20.72
C ASN A 290 -25.32 -10.34 -19.34
N SER A 291 -24.45 -11.34 -19.08
CA SER A 291 -23.66 -11.36 -17.85
C SER A 291 -22.70 -10.17 -17.82
N TYR A 292 -22.58 -9.53 -16.64
CA TYR A 292 -21.65 -8.42 -16.42
C TYR A 292 -20.20 -8.91 -16.17
N GLY A 293 -19.98 -10.22 -16.16
CA GLY A 293 -18.71 -10.88 -15.78
C GLY A 293 -18.58 -11.06 -14.26
N SER A 294 -17.40 -11.50 -13.83
CA SER A 294 -17.03 -11.73 -12.43
C SER A 294 -16.50 -10.48 -11.71
N GLY A 295 -16.09 -9.44 -12.44
CA GLY A 295 -15.63 -8.16 -11.90
C GLY A 295 -14.58 -8.24 -10.79
N PRO A 296 -13.38 -8.79 -11.03
CA PRO A 296 -12.34 -8.88 -10.01
C PRO A 296 -12.01 -7.54 -9.33
N SER A 297 -11.88 -7.55 -8.00
CA SER A 297 -11.51 -6.38 -7.20
C SER A 297 -10.48 -6.71 -6.12
N ASP A 298 -9.85 -5.65 -5.60
CA ASP A 298 -8.96 -5.72 -4.43
C ASP A 298 -7.83 -6.74 -4.59
N LEU A 299 -7.20 -6.71 -5.77
CA LEU A 299 -6.06 -7.54 -6.09
C LEU A 299 -4.92 -7.26 -5.09
N VAL A 300 -4.35 -8.31 -4.51
CA VAL A 300 -3.23 -8.26 -3.56
C VAL A 300 -2.31 -9.44 -3.81
N GLU A 301 -1.01 -9.17 -3.87
CA GLU A 301 0.00 -10.23 -3.78
C GLU A 301 0.19 -10.64 -2.32
N PHE A 302 0.18 -11.94 -2.07
CA PHE A 302 0.49 -12.54 -0.78
C PHE A 302 1.08 -13.93 -1.01
N ASN A 303 2.20 -14.27 -0.35
CA ASN A 303 2.80 -15.62 -0.41
C ASN A 303 2.95 -16.20 -1.83
N ASP A 304 3.55 -15.43 -2.75
CA ASP A 304 3.82 -15.80 -4.16
C ASP A 304 2.53 -16.14 -4.97
N LYS A 305 1.40 -15.60 -4.55
CA LYS A 305 0.10 -15.73 -5.23
C LYS A 305 -0.65 -14.41 -5.25
N LEU A 306 -1.54 -14.30 -6.23
CA LEU A 306 -2.46 -13.18 -6.38
C LEU A 306 -3.82 -13.55 -5.78
N TYR A 307 -4.28 -12.79 -4.80
CA TYR A 307 -5.59 -12.91 -4.17
C TYR A 307 -6.49 -11.75 -4.61
N PHE A 308 -7.78 -12.01 -4.75
CA PHE A 308 -8.75 -10.99 -5.18
C PHE A 308 -10.18 -11.44 -4.89
N ALA A 309 -11.09 -10.48 -4.78
CA ALA A 309 -12.52 -10.74 -4.71
C ALA A 309 -13.12 -10.83 -6.13
N ALA A 310 -14.04 -11.75 -6.39
CA ALA A 310 -14.74 -11.84 -7.67
C ALA A 310 -16.10 -12.54 -7.55
N TYR A 311 -17.05 -12.14 -8.41
CA TYR A 311 -18.38 -12.73 -8.49
C TYR A 311 -18.37 -14.10 -9.16
N ASP A 312 -18.86 -15.13 -8.48
CA ASP A 312 -18.84 -16.52 -8.94
C ASP A 312 -20.10 -16.95 -9.73
N GLY A 313 -21.09 -16.06 -9.83
CA GLY A 313 -22.41 -16.34 -10.40
C GLY A 313 -23.56 -16.33 -9.39
N GLU A 314 -23.23 -16.38 -8.09
CA GLU A 314 -24.18 -16.27 -6.98
C GLU A 314 -23.80 -15.10 -6.06
N SER A 315 -22.54 -15.00 -5.67
CA SER A 315 -21.97 -14.00 -4.74
C SER A 315 -20.54 -13.60 -5.10
N THR A 316 -20.04 -12.52 -4.49
CA THR A 316 -18.61 -12.19 -4.53
C THR A 316 -17.87 -13.06 -3.53
N GLU A 317 -16.82 -13.72 -3.98
CA GLU A 317 -16.03 -14.68 -3.21
C GLU A 317 -14.53 -14.40 -3.30
N LEU A 318 -13.74 -15.05 -2.44
CA LEU A 318 -12.28 -14.88 -2.40
C LEU A 318 -11.60 -15.90 -3.33
N TYR A 319 -10.85 -15.41 -4.32
CA TYR A 319 -10.09 -16.20 -5.29
C TYR A 319 -8.59 -16.10 -5.05
N VAL A 320 -7.87 -17.09 -5.60
CA VAL A 320 -6.41 -17.13 -5.61
C VAL A 320 -5.90 -17.55 -7.00
N SER A 321 -4.78 -16.98 -7.43
CA SER A 321 -4.12 -17.27 -8.71
C SER A 321 -2.61 -17.41 -8.54
N ASP A 322 -2.01 -18.33 -9.29
CA ASP A 322 -0.55 -18.43 -9.47
C ASP A 322 -0.05 -17.64 -10.68
N GLY A 323 -0.93 -16.85 -11.32
CA GLY A 323 -0.65 -16.08 -12.54
C GLY A 323 -1.02 -16.82 -13.83
N THR A 324 -1.61 -18.02 -13.73
CA THR A 324 -2.09 -18.81 -14.86
C THR A 324 -3.60 -19.03 -14.80
N ALA A 325 -4.21 -19.27 -15.96
CA ALA A 325 -5.62 -19.58 -16.05
C ALA A 325 -5.96 -20.85 -15.24
N GLU A 326 -5.15 -21.91 -15.35
CA GLU A 326 -5.36 -23.16 -14.64
C GLU A 326 -5.13 -23.06 -13.12
N GLY A 327 -4.25 -22.17 -12.66
CA GLY A 327 -3.99 -21.95 -11.25
C GLY A 327 -4.91 -20.92 -10.60
N THR A 328 -5.81 -20.30 -11.37
CA THR A 328 -6.81 -19.36 -10.86
C THR A 328 -8.06 -20.10 -10.42
N GLN A 329 -8.37 -20.05 -9.13
CA GLN A 329 -9.45 -20.82 -8.52
C GLN A 329 -10.05 -20.13 -7.30
N LEU A 330 -11.29 -20.50 -6.97
CA LEU A 330 -11.95 -20.11 -5.74
C LEU A 330 -11.16 -20.65 -4.53
N LEU A 331 -10.76 -19.76 -3.62
CA LEU A 331 -10.04 -20.14 -2.40
C LEU A 331 -11.02 -20.59 -1.33
N TYR A 332 -11.98 -19.74 -1.02
CA TYR A 332 -12.91 -19.92 0.09
C TYR A 332 -14.32 -19.58 -0.40
N PRO A 333 -15.22 -20.55 -0.54
CA PRO A 333 -16.63 -20.26 -0.65
C PRO A 333 -17.12 -19.82 0.72
N GLY A 334 -17.47 -18.55 0.87
CA GLY A 334 -18.27 -18.09 2.00
C GLY A 334 -19.59 -18.85 2.09
N GLN A 335 -20.42 -18.53 3.10
CA GLN A 335 -21.79 -19.08 3.06
C GLN A 335 -22.60 -18.33 2.01
N ASP A 336 -22.86 -18.99 0.87
CA ASP A 336 -23.75 -18.48 -0.17
C ASP A 336 -25.12 -18.11 0.44
N GLN A 337 -25.60 -16.90 0.14
CA GLN A 337 -26.88 -16.30 0.52
C GLN A 337 -27.67 -17.04 1.62
N ASP A 338 -27.56 -16.54 2.85
CA ASP A 338 -28.42 -16.99 3.93
C ASP A 338 -29.90 -16.63 3.66
N SER A 339 -30.82 -17.12 4.50
CA SER A 339 -32.26 -16.84 4.35
C SER A 339 -32.65 -15.36 4.49
N ASN A 340 -31.71 -14.49 4.87
CA ASN A 340 -31.88 -13.06 5.03
C ASN A 340 -31.26 -12.26 3.87
N GLY A 341 -30.50 -12.91 2.98
CA GLY A 341 -29.88 -12.31 1.80
C GLY A 341 -28.51 -11.70 2.05
N HIS A 342 -27.82 -12.09 3.13
CA HIS A 342 -26.42 -11.71 3.38
C HIS A 342 -25.47 -12.44 2.43
N VAL A 343 -24.34 -11.83 2.10
CA VAL A 343 -23.37 -12.35 1.13
C VAL A 343 -21.97 -12.12 1.67
N TRP A 344 -21.07 -13.10 1.49
CA TRP A 344 -19.69 -13.07 1.96
C TRP A 344 -18.95 -11.77 1.58
N ASP A 345 -19.02 -11.37 0.31
CA ASP A 345 -18.57 -10.06 -0.20
C ASP A 345 -17.23 -9.57 0.38
N PRO A 346 -16.13 -10.31 0.14
CA PRO A 346 -14.81 -9.92 0.62
C PRO A 346 -14.36 -8.63 -0.07
N ASP A 347 -13.82 -7.69 0.70
CA ASP A 347 -13.37 -6.36 0.26
C ASP A 347 -12.16 -5.92 1.11
N ASN A 348 -11.48 -4.84 0.73
CA ASN A 348 -10.35 -4.23 1.44
C ASN A 348 -9.21 -5.22 1.74
N LEU A 349 -8.84 -6.09 0.79
CA LEU A 349 -7.76 -7.05 0.99
C LEU A 349 -6.43 -6.33 1.25
N VAL A 350 -5.65 -6.84 2.21
CA VAL A 350 -4.29 -6.39 2.51
C VAL A 350 -3.46 -7.54 3.09
N GLU A 351 -2.18 -7.59 2.74
CA GLU A 351 -1.22 -8.45 3.40
C GLU A 351 -0.72 -7.74 4.68
N PHE A 352 -0.69 -8.45 5.80
CA PHE A 352 -0.19 -7.95 7.07
C PHE A 352 0.29 -9.14 7.92
N ASN A 353 1.53 -9.10 8.41
CA ASN A 353 2.12 -10.13 9.26
C ASN A 353 1.93 -11.56 8.71
N ASP A 354 2.32 -11.76 7.44
CA ASP A 354 2.28 -13.05 6.74
C ASP A 354 0.89 -13.68 6.67
N LYS A 355 -0.14 -12.84 6.70
CA LYS A 355 -1.54 -13.22 6.57
C LYS A 355 -2.28 -12.25 5.66
N LEU A 356 -3.31 -12.76 5.02
CA LEU A 356 -4.23 -11.94 4.23
C LEU A 356 -5.39 -11.49 5.12
N TYR A 357 -5.48 -10.19 5.37
CA TYR A 357 -6.60 -9.57 6.06
C TYR A 357 -7.57 -8.96 5.04
N PHE A 358 -8.86 -9.01 5.34
CA PHE A 358 -9.91 -8.48 4.49
C PHE A 358 -11.21 -8.33 5.28
N THR A 359 -12.18 -7.61 4.75
CA THR A 359 -13.50 -7.47 5.35
C THR A 359 -14.51 -8.35 4.64
N ALA A 360 -15.42 -9.01 5.35
CA ALA A 360 -16.45 -9.88 4.76
C ALA A 360 -17.65 -10.02 5.70
N ASP A 361 -18.81 -10.48 5.19
CA ASP A 361 -20.02 -10.78 5.98
C ASP A 361 -20.33 -12.28 5.98
N ASP A 362 -20.11 -12.96 7.11
CA ASP A 362 -20.38 -14.40 7.26
C ASP A 362 -21.88 -14.75 7.43
N GLY A 363 -22.76 -13.75 7.33
CA GLY A 363 -24.20 -13.87 7.54
C GLY A 363 -24.61 -14.01 9.02
N VAL A 364 -23.65 -13.94 9.95
CA VAL A 364 -23.88 -14.08 11.39
C VAL A 364 -23.48 -12.81 12.14
N HIS A 365 -22.33 -12.21 11.79
CA HIS A 365 -21.74 -11.06 12.48
C HIS A 365 -21.82 -9.76 11.66
N GLY A 366 -22.39 -9.80 10.45
CA GLY A 366 -22.34 -8.67 9.52
C GLY A 366 -20.93 -8.49 8.94
N THR A 367 -20.68 -7.36 8.26
CA THR A 367 -19.36 -7.05 7.70
C THR A 367 -18.34 -6.79 8.80
N GLU A 368 -17.37 -7.69 8.94
CA GLU A 368 -16.32 -7.70 9.97
C GLU A 368 -14.94 -7.99 9.37
N LEU A 369 -13.89 -7.87 10.18
CA LEU A 369 -12.52 -8.17 9.78
C LEU A 369 -12.23 -9.68 9.85
N PHE A 370 -11.73 -10.24 8.76
CA PHE A 370 -11.32 -11.64 8.60
C PHE A 370 -9.83 -11.73 8.27
N VAL A 371 -9.27 -12.92 8.52
CA VAL A 371 -7.88 -13.25 8.24
C VAL A 371 -7.78 -14.63 7.60
N SER A 372 -6.82 -14.82 6.69
CA SER A 372 -6.51 -16.09 6.04
C SER A 372 -5.00 -16.33 5.96
N ASP A 373 -4.57 -17.58 6.13
CA ASP A 373 -3.21 -18.06 5.84
C ASP A 373 -3.02 -18.43 4.35
N GLY A 374 -3.99 -18.07 3.51
CA GLY A 374 -4.02 -18.46 2.10
C GLY A 374 -4.61 -19.84 1.85
N THR A 375 -5.24 -20.46 2.84
CA THR A 375 -6.02 -21.70 2.74
C THR A 375 -7.46 -21.51 3.22
N ALA A 376 -8.37 -22.35 2.73
CA ALA A 376 -9.77 -22.30 3.15
C ALA A 376 -9.95 -22.59 4.65
N GLU A 377 -9.17 -23.54 5.19
CA GLU A 377 -9.23 -23.91 6.61
C GLU A 377 -8.61 -22.88 7.55
N GLY A 378 -7.71 -22.03 7.04
CA GLY A 378 -7.09 -20.93 7.79
C GLY A 378 -7.89 -19.62 7.74
N THR A 379 -8.93 -19.53 6.90
CA THR A 379 -9.82 -18.37 6.83
C THR A 379 -10.78 -18.33 8.02
N GLN A 380 -10.71 -17.27 8.83
CA GLN A 380 -11.54 -17.10 10.03
C GLN A 380 -11.75 -15.62 10.42
N LEU A 381 -12.82 -15.36 11.17
CA LEU A 381 -13.15 -14.05 11.74
C LEU A 381 -12.07 -13.64 12.76
N VAL A 382 -11.54 -12.41 12.66
CA VAL A 382 -10.58 -11.85 13.63
C VAL A 382 -11.29 -11.54 14.94
N ALA A 383 -12.33 -10.70 14.88
CA ALA A 383 -13.20 -10.37 16.00
C ALA A 383 -14.55 -9.85 15.50
N ASP A 384 -15.62 -10.12 16.26
CA ASP A 384 -16.93 -9.47 16.13
C ASP A 384 -16.86 -8.12 16.86
N LEU A 385 -16.39 -7.08 16.16
CA LEU A 385 -16.11 -5.77 16.76
C LEU A 385 -17.39 -5.01 17.09
N ASN A 386 -18.47 -5.20 16.31
CA ASN A 386 -19.80 -4.66 16.58
C ASN A 386 -20.86 -5.77 16.75
N PRO A 387 -21.04 -6.28 17.98
CA PRO A 387 -21.84 -7.47 18.20
C PRO A 387 -23.27 -7.41 17.66
N GLY A 388 -23.58 -8.30 16.72
CA GLY A 388 -24.91 -8.53 16.16
C GLY A 388 -24.94 -8.48 14.65
N GLU A 389 -26.13 -8.47 14.06
CA GLU A 389 -26.33 -8.51 12.58
C GLU A 389 -25.90 -7.20 11.87
N SER A 390 -25.42 -6.19 12.59
CA SER A 390 -25.07 -4.90 11.99
C SER A 390 -23.68 -4.90 11.35
N GLY A 391 -22.70 -5.61 11.93
CA GLY A 391 -21.28 -5.54 11.54
C GLY A 391 -20.59 -4.22 11.91
N SER A 392 -19.26 -4.24 11.92
CA SER A 392 -18.40 -3.09 12.19
C SER A 392 -18.10 -2.25 10.95
N TYR A 393 -18.31 -2.81 9.75
CA TYR A 393 -17.96 -2.18 8.47
C TYR A 393 -16.52 -1.65 8.45
N ALA A 394 -15.59 -2.48 8.94
CA ALA A 394 -14.18 -2.18 8.84
C ALA A 394 -13.80 -1.84 7.38
N SER A 395 -12.97 -0.83 7.18
CA SER A 395 -12.61 -0.31 5.85
C SER A 395 -11.30 0.46 5.91
N ASN A 396 -10.71 0.74 4.75
CA ASN A 396 -9.43 1.45 4.64
C ASN A 396 -8.29 0.73 5.38
N LEU A 397 -8.25 -0.60 5.26
CA LEU A 397 -7.19 -1.42 5.84
C LEU A 397 -5.83 -0.94 5.31
N THR A 398 -4.98 -0.43 6.20
CA THR A 398 -3.69 0.18 5.85
C THR A 398 -2.63 -0.30 6.84
N VAL A 399 -1.62 -0.98 6.35
CA VAL A 399 -0.47 -1.41 7.15
C VAL A 399 0.51 -0.26 7.31
N ILE A 400 0.93 -0.02 8.56
CA ILE A 400 1.94 0.98 8.92
C ILE A 400 2.84 0.36 9.98
N GLY A 401 4.11 0.15 9.65
CA GLY A 401 5.02 -0.62 10.50
C GLY A 401 4.46 -2.01 10.83
N ASP A 402 4.36 -2.32 12.11
CA ASP A 402 3.85 -3.58 12.68
C ASP A 402 2.36 -3.51 13.08
N GLU A 403 1.64 -2.46 12.67
CA GLU A 403 0.23 -2.24 13.00
C GLU A 403 -0.64 -2.16 11.73
N LEU A 404 -1.84 -2.74 11.80
CA LEU A 404 -2.87 -2.59 10.78
C LEU A 404 -3.91 -1.57 11.24
N PHE A 405 -3.98 -0.42 10.58
CA PHE A 405 -4.97 0.62 10.88
C PHE A 405 -6.19 0.52 9.97
N PHE A 406 -7.36 0.87 10.51
CA PHE A 406 -8.61 0.84 9.77
C PHE A 406 -9.71 1.69 10.43
N SER A 407 -10.70 2.08 9.64
CA SER A 407 -11.94 2.68 10.16
C SER A 407 -12.97 1.61 10.45
N ALA A 408 -13.61 1.63 11.62
CA ALA A 408 -14.68 0.71 11.98
C ALA A 408 -15.67 1.31 12.99
N ASP A 409 -16.87 0.76 13.08
CA ASP A 409 -17.84 1.04 14.14
C ASP A 409 -17.85 -0.10 15.16
N ASN A 410 -17.75 0.19 16.45
CA ASN A 410 -17.83 -0.79 17.54
C ASN A 410 -19.23 -0.85 18.20
N GLY A 411 -20.20 -0.10 17.68
CA GLY A 411 -21.56 0.04 18.21
C GLY A 411 -21.69 1.02 19.38
N GLU A 412 -20.59 1.60 19.88
CA GLU A 412 -20.56 2.55 20.99
C GLU A 412 -20.11 3.96 20.58
N THR A 413 -19.04 4.06 19.78
CA THR A 413 -18.40 5.32 19.38
C THR A 413 -18.69 5.73 17.95
N GLY A 414 -19.46 4.95 17.19
CA GLY A 414 -19.62 5.17 15.75
C GLY A 414 -18.35 4.79 14.97
N THR A 415 -18.30 5.18 13.69
CA THR A 415 -17.16 4.86 12.80
C THR A 415 -15.94 5.71 13.14
N GLU A 416 -14.94 5.10 13.77
CA GLU A 416 -13.73 5.74 14.30
C GLU A 416 -12.45 5.00 13.84
N LEU A 417 -11.27 5.55 14.16
CA LEU A 417 -9.98 4.95 13.83
C LEU A 417 -9.60 3.86 14.84
N PHE A 418 -9.39 2.64 14.36
CA PHE A 418 -8.92 1.48 15.09
C PHE A 418 -7.56 1.04 14.56
N LYS A 419 -6.88 0.24 15.39
CA LYS A 419 -5.70 -0.51 14.99
C LYS A 419 -5.80 -1.95 15.45
N LEU A 420 -5.21 -2.85 14.67
CA LEU A 420 -4.93 -4.23 15.01
C LEU A 420 -3.42 -4.35 15.18
N THR A 421 -3.01 -4.78 16.37
CA THR A 421 -1.64 -5.23 16.61
C THR A 421 -1.64 -6.74 16.72
N VAL A 422 -0.85 -7.41 15.90
CA VAL A 422 -0.58 -8.83 16.13
C VAL A 422 0.65 -8.85 16.99
N ASP A 423 0.43 -9.02 18.29
CA ASP A 423 1.53 -9.18 19.20
C ASP A 423 2.06 -10.61 19.06
N ASP A 424 3.04 -10.81 18.19
CA ASP A 424 3.75 -12.09 18.07
C ASP A 424 4.62 -12.39 19.31
N SER A 425 4.79 -11.43 20.23
CA SER A 425 5.32 -11.69 21.57
C SER A 425 4.29 -12.36 22.50
N THR A 426 3.02 -12.49 22.07
CA THR A 426 1.93 -13.04 22.89
C THR A 426 1.44 -14.44 22.52
N ASP A 427 2.22 -15.27 21.81
CA ASP A 427 1.97 -16.72 21.81
C ASP A 427 2.35 -17.36 23.15
N GLY A 428 1.64 -16.98 24.21
CA GLY A 428 1.28 -17.82 25.33
C GLY A 428 2.38 -18.28 26.29
N THR A 429 3.67 -18.15 25.96
CA THR A 429 4.84 -18.29 26.82
C THR A 429 6.07 -17.72 26.12
N GLU A 430 6.38 -16.43 26.31
CA GLU A 430 7.73 -15.93 26.01
C GLU A 430 8.75 -16.82 26.74
N VAL A 431 9.55 -17.57 26.00
CA VAL A 431 10.66 -18.31 26.57
C VAL A 431 11.85 -17.36 26.60
N SER A 432 12.04 -16.68 27.74
CA SER A 432 13.20 -15.82 27.90
C SER A 432 14.48 -16.65 28.11
N ILE A 433 15.41 -16.57 27.18
CA ILE A 433 16.74 -17.18 27.29
C ILE A 433 17.72 -16.06 27.66
N ASN A 434 18.31 -16.16 28.86
CA ASN A 434 19.26 -15.17 29.34
C ASN A 434 20.67 -15.74 29.43
N GLY A 435 21.61 -15.07 28.79
CA GLY A 435 23.04 -15.31 28.92
C GLY A 435 23.62 -14.80 30.24
N THR A 436 24.94 -14.78 30.28
CA THR A 436 25.80 -14.31 31.34
C THR A 436 26.66 -13.15 30.84
N GLU A 437 27.42 -12.51 31.74
CA GLU A 437 28.34 -11.42 31.38
C GLU A 437 29.61 -11.89 30.64
N GLY A 438 29.62 -13.11 30.11
CA GLY A 438 30.76 -13.65 29.39
C GLY A 438 30.29 -14.54 28.25
N SER A 439 31.14 -14.76 27.26
CA SER A 439 30.79 -15.42 25.99
C SER A 439 29.87 -16.64 26.11
N ASP A 440 28.69 -16.53 25.53
CA ASP A 440 27.63 -17.50 25.51
C ASP A 440 27.35 -18.05 24.11
N ASN A 441 26.68 -19.21 24.07
CA ASN A 441 26.05 -19.75 22.86
C ASN A 441 24.60 -20.03 23.22
N LEU A 442 23.70 -19.16 22.76
CA LEU A 442 22.28 -19.19 23.06
C LEU A 442 21.54 -19.69 21.82
N LEU A 443 20.69 -20.69 22.00
CA LEU A 443 19.91 -21.31 20.92
C LEU A 443 18.45 -21.27 21.35
N GLY A 444 17.60 -20.67 20.54
CA GLY A 444 16.16 -20.74 20.63
C GLY A 444 15.61 -22.03 20.02
N SER A 445 14.33 -22.02 19.70
CA SER A 445 13.56 -23.17 19.27
C SER A 445 12.67 -22.87 18.07
N ASP A 446 11.52 -23.53 17.95
CA ASP A 446 10.56 -23.26 16.88
C ASP A 446 9.44 -22.31 17.39
N LEU A 447 9.70 -21.53 18.44
CA LEU A 447 8.76 -20.65 19.13
C LEU A 447 9.33 -19.24 19.16
N CYS A 448 8.46 -18.23 19.25
CA CYS A 448 8.89 -16.84 19.45
C CYS A 448 9.55 -16.66 20.84
N GLU A 449 10.82 -16.28 20.85
CA GLU A 449 11.65 -16.15 22.03
C GLU A 449 12.25 -14.75 22.21
N GLN A 450 12.50 -14.41 23.47
CA GLN A 450 13.36 -13.29 23.79
C GLN A 450 14.71 -13.83 24.27
N ILE A 451 15.73 -13.68 23.44
CA ILE A 451 17.08 -14.10 23.78
C ILE A 451 17.92 -12.86 24.08
N GLN A 452 18.36 -12.76 25.33
CA GLN A 452 19.21 -11.67 25.78
C GLN A 452 20.55 -12.22 26.25
N ALA A 453 21.61 -11.88 25.54
CA ALA A 453 22.97 -11.98 26.05
C ALA A 453 23.34 -10.71 26.86
N LEU A 454 24.61 -10.56 27.25
CA LEU A 454 25.02 -9.42 28.09
C LEU A 454 26.31 -8.75 27.66
N SER A 455 27.45 -9.31 28.03
CA SER A 455 28.75 -8.71 27.76
C SER A 455 29.68 -9.80 27.25
N ASP A 456 30.75 -9.40 26.58
CA ASP A 456 31.66 -10.27 25.81
C ASP A 456 31.00 -10.82 24.54
N ASN A 457 31.79 -11.53 23.73
CA ASN A 457 31.38 -11.99 22.40
C ASN A 457 30.46 -13.20 22.50
N ASP A 458 29.24 -13.06 22.00
CA ASP A 458 28.17 -14.04 22.08
C ASP A 458 27.80 -14.61 20.71
N THR A 459 27.14 -15.77 20.72
CA THR A 459 26.50 -16.35 19.54
C THR A 459 25.06 -16.67 19.88
N ILE A 460 24.13 -16.12 19.12
CA ILE A 460 22.69 -16.24 19.33
C ILE A 460 22.08 -16.79 18.03
N ASP A 461 21.23 -17.81 18.16
CA ASP A 461 20.44 -18.42 17.09
C ASP A 461 18.99 -18.43 17.58
N GLY A 462 18.10 -17.71 16.91
CA GLY A 462 16.67 -17.62 17.26
C GLY A 462 15.95 -18.93 16.95
N GLY A 463 16.03 -19.38 15.71
CA GLY A 463 15.46 -20.66 15.28
C GLY A 463 14.30 -20.45 14.32
N ASP A 464 13.15 -21.08 14.55
CA ASP A 464 11.92 -20.70 13.84
C ASP A 464 11.04 -19.89 14.81
N GLY A 465 10.21 -18.98 14.29
CA GLY A 465 9.40 -18.06 15.08
C GLY A 465 9.89 -16.62 14.92
N ASN A 466 9.09 -15.67 15.43
CA ASN A 466 9.43 -14.25 15.35
C ASN A 466 10.18 -13.85 16.63
N ASP A 467 11.50 -13.92 16.59
CA ASP A 467 12.38 -13.83 17.74
C ASP A 467 12.87 -12.40 18.00
N ARG A 468 13.16 -12.13 19.28
CA ARG A 468 13.82 -10.90 19.72
C ARG A 468 15.19 -11.20 20.31
N LEU A 469 16.24 -10.90 19.55
CA LEU A 469 17.62 -11.17 19.90
C LEU A 469 18.33 -9.89 20.33
N ILE A 470 18.92 -9.88 21.53
CA ILE A 470 19.65 -8.74 22.08
C ILE A 470 21.00 -9.19 22.63
N SER A 471 22.12 -8.79 22.01
CA SER A 471 23.46 -9.21 22.45
C SER A 471 24.21 -8.18 23.32
N ARG A 472 23.94 -6.89 23.10
CA ARG A 472 24.44 -5.71 23.84
C ARG A 472 25.91 -5.32 23.67
N GLY A 473 26.87 -6.16 24.05
CA GLY A 473 28.21 -5.65 24.32
C GLY A 473 29.29 -6.67 24.07
N GLY A 474 29.91 -6.63 22.91
CA GLY A 474 30.82 -7.67 22.46
C GLY A 474 30.86 -7.69 20.96
N ASN A 475 31.72 -8.51 20.36
CA ASN A 475 31.63 -8.76 18.92
C ASN A 475 30.83 -10.04 18.73
N ASP A 476 29.55 -9.88 18.45
CA ASP A 476 28.51 -10.88 18.56
C ASP A 476 28.09 -11.42 17.19
N ASN A 477 27.51 -12.64 17.18
CA ASN A 477 26.91 -13.22 15.99
C ASN A 477 25.45 -13.54 16.30
N LEU A 478 24.52 -12.87 15.63
CA LEU A 478 23.08 -13.05 15.79
C LEU A 478 22.55 -13.64 14.48
N LEU A 479 21.83 -14.76 14.61
CA LEU A 479 21.09 -15.41 13.55
C LEU A 479 19.61 -15.40 13.98
N GLY A 480 18.75 -14.69 13.25
CA GLY A 480 17.31 -14.66 13.47
C GLY A 480 16.72 -16.03 13.24
N GLY A 481 16.71 -16.45 11.98
CA GLY A 481 16.22 -17.75 11.56
C GLY A 481 14.99 -17.63 10.68
N ASN A 482 13.99 -18.50 10.84
CA ASN A 482 12.77 -18.40 10.05
C ASN A 482 11.69 -17.65 10.84
N GLY A 483 11.17 -16.56 10.31
CA GLY A 483 10.20 -15.69 10.96
C GLY A 483 10.62 -14.24 10.83
N ASN A 484 9.76 -13.32 11.23
CA ASN A 484 10.06 -11.88 11.22
C ASN A 484 10.77 -11.52 12.53
N ASP A 485 12.09 -11.49 12.49
CA ASP A 485 12.94 -11.36 13.66
C ASP A 485 13.35 -9.91 13.94
N THR A 486 13.61 -9.61 15.21
CA THR A 486 14.23 -8.35 15.65
C THR A 486 15.59 -8.60 16.28
N LEU A 487 16.66 -8.19 15.61
CA LEU A 487 18.05 -8.34 16.05
C LEU A 487 18.63 -7.00 16.48
N ASN A 488 19.20 -6.93 17.69
CA ASN A 488 19.84 -5.72 18.21
C ASN A 488 21.13 -6.04 18.96
N SER A 489 22.27 -5.60 18.43
CA SER A 489 23.57 -5.92 19.02
C SER A 489 24.19 -4.81 19.90
N GLU A 490 23.63 -3.60 19.89
CA GLU A 490 24.07 -2.39 20.60
C GLU A 490 25.55 -1.97 20.42
N ASN A 491 26.56 -2.64 21.02
CA ASN A 491 27.96 -2.21 20.92
C ASN A 491 28.93 -3.37 20.59
N GLY A 492 29.81 -3.11 19.64
CA GLY A 492 30.93 -3.96 19.23
C GLY A 492 30.91 -4.12 17.71
N ASP A 493 31.80 -4.96 17.17
CA ASP A 493 31.78 -5.25 15.74
C ASP A 493 30.99 -6.54 15.53
N ASP A 494 29.72 -6.43 15.13
CA ASP A 494 28.74 -7.50 15.18
C ASP A 494 28.41 -8.07 13.80
N THR A 495 27.80 -9.26 13.79
CA THR A 495 27.26 -9.90 12.58
C THR A 495 25.81 -10.27 12.83
N LEU A 496 24.90 -9.67 12.08
CA LEU A 496 23.46 -9.87 12.19
C LEU A 496 22.95 -10.48 10.88
N LEU A 497 22.35 -11.65 10.98
CA LEU A 497 21.80 -12.43 9.87
C LEU A 497 20.31 -12.64 10.12
N GLY A 498 19.44 -12.03 9.31
CA GLY A 498 17.98 -12.16 9.41
C GLY A 498 17.50 -13.57 9.07
N VAL A 499 17.84 -14.00 7.84
CA VAL A 499 17.58 -15.32 7.24
C VAL A 499 16.29 -15.37 6.44
N GLN A 500 15.16 -15.78 6.99
CA GLN A 500 13.91 -15.88 6.23
C GLN A 500 12.82 -15.15 6.99
N GLY A 501 12.31 -14.08 6.41
CA GLY A 501 11.25 -13.26 7.01
C GLY A 501 11.54 -11.79 6.72
N ASN A 502 10.61 -10.92 7.08
CA ASN A 502 10.80 -9.48 7.02
C ASN A 502 11.43 -9.02 8.34
N ASP A 503 12.76 -8.97 8.38
CA ASP A 503 13.50 -8.79 9.62
C ASP A 503 13.82 -7.32 9.93
N VAL A 504 14.05 -7.02 11.21
CA VAL A 504 14.55 -5.72 11.69
C VAL A 504 15.92 -5.89 12.35
N LEU A 505 16.96 -5.40 11.70
CA LEU A 505 18.36 -5.54 12.16
C LEU A 505 18.92 -4.20 12.60
N SER A 506 19.49 -4.16 13.82
CA SER A 506 20.16 -2.98 14.39
C SER A 506 21.55 -3.31 14.93
N GLY A 507 22.60 -2.83 14.25
CA GLY A 507 24.01 -3.05 14.64
C GLY A 507 24.47 -2.19 15.82
N GLY A 508 24.17 -0.89 15.76
CA GLY A 508 24.36 0.01 16.89
C GLY A 508 25.70 0.76 16.85
N SER A 509 26.78 0.25 17.42
CA SER A 509 28.05 0.97 17.53
C SER A 509 29.25 0.05 17.42
N GLY A 510 30.11 0.32 16.45
CA GLY A 510 31.22 -0.55 16.03
C GLY A 510 31.02 -0.88 14.56
N ASN A 511 31.86 -1.72 13.99
CA ASN A 511 31.82 -2.00 12.56
C ASN A 511 31.02 -3.28 12.30
N ASP A 512 29.76 -3.13 11.91
CA ASP A 512 28.78 -4.20 11.87
C ASP A 512 28.59 -4.76 10.46
N LEU A 513 28.22 -6.04 10.37
CA LEU A 513 27.78 -6.70 9.14
C LEU A 513 26.30 -7.08 9.29
N LEU A 514 25.44 -6.50 8.46
CA LEU A 514 24.00 -6.75 8.44
C LEU A 514 23.62 -7.43 7.12
N ASP A 515 22.96 -8.58 7.22
CA ASP A 515 22.48 -9.38 6.09
C ASP A 515 21.06 -9.87 6.39
N GLY A 516 20.07 -9.16 5.86
CA GLY A 516 18.67 -9.53 6.04
C GLY A 516 18.31 -10.86 5.36
N GLN A 517 18.94 -11.17 4.22
CA GLN A 517 18.68 -12.36 3.41
C GLN A 517 17.26 -12.37 2.81
N ILE A 518 16.49 -13.46 2.95
CA ILE A 518 15.21 -13.65 2.26
C ILE A 518 14.10 -12.90 2.99
N GLY A 519 13.41 -12.01 2.28
CA GLY A 519 12.32 -11.19 2.81
C GLY A 519 12.63 -9.70 2.68
N ASN A 520 11.67 -8.85 3.00
CA ASN A 520 11.78 -7.40 2.90
C ASN A 520 12.23 -6.82 4.25
N ASP A 521 13.54 -6.65 4.40
CA ASP A 521 14.15 -6.33 5.68
C ASP A 521 14.31 -4.82 5.92
N THR A 522 14.26 -4.41 7.19
CA THR A 522 14.63 -3.06 7.63
C THR A 522 15.95 -3.08 8.38
N LEU A 523 16.95 -2.40 7.83
CA LEU A 523 18.33 -2.44 8.31
C LEU A 523 18.80 -1.07 8.82
N ASN A 524 19.38 -1.04 10.02
CA ASN A 524 19.95 0.15 10.64
C ASN A 524 21.32 -0.20 11.26
N CYS A 525 22.41 0.32 10.69
CA CYS A 525 23.74 -0.03 11.18
C CYS A 525 24.17 0.82 12.38
N GLY A 526 23.71 2.07 12.47
CA GLY A 526 24.08 2.98 13.55
C GLY A 526 25.42 3.66 13.30
N LYS A 527 26.45 3.33 14.09
CA LYS A 527 27.75 4.01 14.03
C LYS A 527 28.87 3.02 13.78
N GLY A 528 29.51 3.14 12.64
CA GLY A 528 30.69 2.33 12.34
C GLY A 528 31.19 2.63 10.95
N ASP A 529 32.15 1.83 10.52
CA ASP A 529 32.33 1.56 9.10
C ASP A 529 31.61 0.22 8.82
N ASP A 530 30.34 0.30 8.43
CA ASP A 530 29.42 -0.85 8.42
C ASP A 530 29.28 -1.50 7.03
N ILE A 531 28.79 -2.74 7.00
CA ILE A 531 28.60 -3.52 5.77
C ILE A 531 27.16 -4.03 5.70
N PHE A 532 26.44 -3.63 4.66
CA PHE A 532 25.14 -4.20 4.32
C PHE A 532 25.30 -5.20 3.18
N VAL A 533 24.87 -6.44 3.40
CA VAL A 533 25.01 -7.51 2.42
C VAL A 533 23.87 -7.49 1.40
N LEU A 534 24.25 -7.54 0.13
CA LEU A 534 23.34 -7.60 -1.02
C LEU A 534 23.50 -8.94 -1.71
N ARG A 535 22.38 -9.67 -1.88
CA ARG A 535 22.30 -10.95 -2.62
C ARG A 535 21.19 -10.89 -3.66
N SER A 536 21.28 -11.69 -4.71
CA SER A 536 20.26 -11.71 -5.76
C SER A 536 18.91 -12.27 -5.32
N ASP A 537 18.87 -12.99 -4.21
CA ASP A 537 17.68 -13.59 -3.59
C ASP A 537 17.21 -12.85 -2.34
N ASN A 538 17.75 -11.65 -2.07
CA ASN A 538 17.16 -10.77 -1.07
C ASN A 538 15.78 -10.30 -1.52
N GLY A 539 14.88 -10.04 -0.57
CA GLY A 539 13.70 -9.23 -0.87
C GLY A 539 14.07 -7.74 -1.04
N SER A 540 13.05 -6.90 -1.14
CA SER A 540 13.18 -5.46 -1.29
C SER A 540 13.49 -4.79 0.05
N ASN A 541 14.78 -4.75 0.40
CA ASN A 541 15.23 -4.28 1.70
C ASN A 541 15.26 -2.75 1.80
N LYS A 542 15.20 -2.22 3.02
CA LYS A 542 15.28 -0.79 3.32
C LYS A 542 16.42 -0.53 4.30
N ILE A 543 17.41 0.26 3.88
CA ILE A 543 18.50 0.74 4.75
C ILE A 543 18.17 2.14 5.23
N LEU A 544 18.11 2.33 6.55
CA LEU A 544 17.59 3.56 7.15
C LEU A 544 18.64 4.68 7.32
N ASP A 545 19.92 4.34 7.49
CA ASP A 545 20.94 5.31 7.93
C ASP A 545 22.29 5.20 7.22
N PHE A 546 22.31 4.66 5.99
CA PHE A 546 23.53 4.48 5.19
C PHE A 546 24.38 5.76 5.08
N ASN A 547 25.64 5.68 5.51
CA ASN A 547 26.60 6.77 5.44
C ASN A 547 27.62 6.57 4.31
N LEU A 548 27.51 7.42 3.29
CA LEU A 548 28.39 7.42 2.11
C LEU A 548 29.90 7.50 2.40
N GLU A 549 30.31 8.04 3.56
CA GLU A 549 31.72 8.22 3.90
C GLU A 549 32.35 7.03 4.65
N SER A 550 31.54 6.19 5.31
CA SER A 550 32.01 5.10 6.18
C SER A 550 31.51 3.72 5.78
N ASP A 551 30.28 3.63 5.28
CA ASP A 551 29.60 2.35 5.11
C ASP A 551 29.81 1.79 3.70
N SER A 552 29.59 0.49 3.56
CA SER A 552 29.82 -0.26 2.33
C SER A 552 28.69 -1.25 2.05
N LEU A 553 28.47 -1.51 0.76
CA LEU A 553 27.54 -2.52 0.26
C LEU A 553 28.35 -3.76 -0.15
N GLY A 554 28.12 -4.86 0.56
CA GLY A 554 28.78 -6.14 0.36
C GLY A 554 28.06 -6.99 -0.68
N LEU A 555 28.67 -7.20 -1.85
CA LEU A 555 28.11 -8.02 -2.92
C LEU A 555 28.41 -9.50 -2.68
N ALA A 556 27.38 -10.27 -2.37
CA ALA A 556 27.46 -11.70 -2.03
C ALA A 556 26.94 -12.60 -3.18
N ASP A 557 27.13 -13.92 -3.02
CA ASP A 557 26.62 -14.97 -3.92
C ASP A 557 26.93 -14.81 -5.42
N GLY A 558 28.04 -14.15 -5.71
CA GLY A 558 28.50 -13.94 -7.09
C GLY A 558 27.91 -12.70 -7.75
N LEU A 559 27.09 -11.93 -7.06
CA LEU A 559 26.63 -10.60 -7.48
C LEU A 559 27.84 -9.71 -7.76
N GLN A 560 27.86 -9.07 -8.93
CA GLN A 560 28.90 -8.13 -9.33
C GLN A 560 28.33 -6.72 -9.41
N PHE A 561 29.19 -5.71 -9.26
CA PHE A 561 28.77 -4.31 -9.38
C PHE A 561 28.15 -4.01 -10.75
N GLU A 562 28.62 -4.69 -11.79
CA GLU A 562 28.08 -4.56 -13.15
C GLU A 562 26.68 -5.18 -13.34
N ASP A 563 26.20 -5.98 -12.38
CA ASP A 563 24.85 -6.54 -12.40
C ASP A 563 23.81 -5.54 -11.85
N LEU A 564 24.27 -4.43 -11.23
CA LEU A 564 23.42 -3.46 -10.55
C LEU A 564 23.03 -2.28 -11.43
N SER A 565 21.78 -1.85 -11.25
CA SER A 565 21.25 -0.57 -11.70
C SER A 565 20.99 0.35 -10.50
N PHE A 566 21.01 1.65 -10.74
CA PHE A 566 20.80 2.69 -9.72
C PHE A 566 19.70 3.63 -10.22
N ALA A 567 18.65 3.82 -9.43
CA ALA A 567 17.55 4.74 -9.74
C ALA A 567 17.07 5.39 -8.44
N ASP A 568 17.17 6.72 -8.36
CA ASP A 568 16.80 7.50 -7.17
C ASP A 568 17.37 6.90 -5.87
N HIS A 569 16.54 6.44 -4.96
CA HIS A 569 16.96 5.84 -3.69
C HIS A 569 17.19 4.32 -3.79
N ASN A 570 17.01 3.70 -4.96
CA ASN A 570 16.97 2.25 -5.14
C ASN A 570 18.20 1.71 -5.89
N ILE A 571 18.73 0.60 -5.38
CA ILE A 571 19.66 -0.27 -6.09
C ILE A 571 18.84 -1.45 -6.61
N LEU A 572 19.01 -1.78 -7.88
CA LEU A 572 18.23 -2.80 -8.57
C LEU A 572 19.13 -3.87 -9.16
N ILE A 573 18.57 -5.07 -9.34
CA ILE A 573 19.13 -6.12 -10.19
C ILE A 573 18.17 -6.39 -11.34
N GLY A 574 18.54 -5.94 -12.54
CA GLY A 574 17.55 -5.86 -13.62
C GLY A 574 16.47 -4.82 -13.31
N THR A 575 15.24 -5.28 -13.06
CA THR A 575 14.08 -4.46 -12.70
C THR A 575 13.67 -4.57 -11.24
N ASP A 576 14.20 -5.56 -10.52
CA ASP A 576 13.81 -5.83 -9.14
C ASP A 576 14.56 -4.89 -8.19
N VAL A 577 13.83 -4.26 -7.26
CA VAL A 577 14.45 -3.45 -6.21
C VAL A 577 15.10 -4.38 -5.21
N LEU A 578 16.43 -4.29 -5.14
CA LEU A 578 17.25 -5.05 -4.22
C LEU A 578 17.34 -4.37 -2.86
N VAL A 579 17.52 -3.05 -2.87
CA VAL A 579 17.53 -2.26 -1.64
C VAL A 579 17.23 -0.79 -1.89
N SER A 580 16.47 -0.18 -0.99
CA SER A 580 16.22 1.27 -0.92
C SER A 580 17.09 1.90 0.18
N LEU A 581 17.83 2.96 -0.16
CA LEU A 581 18.66 3.73 0.77
C LEU A 581 17.94 5.02 1.18
N ASN A 582 17.47 5.07 2.43
CA ASN A 582 16.72 6.22 2.91
C ASN A 582 17.60 7.50 2.91
N GLY A 583 17.12 8.53 2.22
CA GLY A 583 17.80 9.83 2.15
C GLY A 583 19.09 9.84 1.31
N ILE A 584 19.45 8.75 0.62
CA ILE A 584 20.65 8.66 -0.22
C ILE A 584 20.24 8.42 -1.66
N ASN A 585 20.49 9.41 -2.52
CA ASN A 585 20.36 9.20 -3.96
C ASN A 585 21.51 8.30 -4.45
N THR A 586 21.19 7.15 -4.99
CA THR A 586 22.10 6.09 -5.44
C THR A 586 23.02 6.51 -6.58
N GLU A 587 22.71 7.59 -7.31
CA GLU A 587 23.65 8.19 -8.29
C GLU A 587 24.91 8.77 -7.61
N GLN A 588 24.87 8.97 -6.28
CA GLN A 588 26.02 9.41 -5.49
C GLN A 588 26.99 8.26 -5.17
N LEU A 589 26.55 7.01 -5.30
CA LEU A 589 27.37 5.85 -5.02
C LEU A 589 28.47 5.70 -6.07
N THR A 590 29.64 5.30 -5.61
CA THR A 590 30.78 4.97 -6.46
C THR A 590 31.23 3.54 -6.19
N PHE A 591 32.12 3.02 -7.04
CA PHE A 591 32.71 1.70 -6.82
C PHE A 591 33.37 1.55 -5.44
N ASP A 592 33.82 2.65 -4.81
CA ASP A 592 34.45 2.62 -3.48
C ASP A 592 33.41 2.33 -2.36
N ASN A 593 32.11 2.49 -2.63
CA ASN A 593 31.03 2.12 -1.71
C ASN A 593 30.66 0.63 -1.78
N PHE A 594 31.31 -0.15 -2.66
CA PHE A 594 31.02 -1.57 -2.85
C PHE A 594 32.25 -2.42 -2.58
N GLN A 595 32.02 -3.60 -2.01
CA GLN A 595 33.05 -4.62 -1.85
C GLN A 595 32.46 -6.01 -2.10
N THR A 596 33.27 -6.90 -2.65
CA THR A 596 32.89 -8.32 -2.77
C THR A 596 33.20 -9.01 -1.45
N ILE A 597 32.27 -9.81 -0.94
CA ILE A 597 32.42 -10.52 0.34
C ILE A 597 32.40 -12.04 0.19
#